data_AF-A0A834IP52-F1
#
_entry.id   AF-A0A834IP52-F1
#
_cell.length_a   1.000
_cell.length_b   1.000
_cell.length_c   1.000
_cell.angle_alpha   90.00
_cell.angle_beta   90.00
_cell.angle_gamma   90.00
#
_symmetry.space_group_name_H-M   'P 1'
#
loop_
_entity.id
_entity.type
_entity.pdbx_description
1 polymer ?
#
loop_
_entity_poly.entity_id
_entity_poly.type
_entity_poly.pdbx_seq_one_letter_code
_entity_poly.pdbx_strand_id
1 'polypeptide(L)'
;MFRVPDDILQKLTCSLCVGYLNRSPVVIRNGLQVCARCYEILPLDEKAKCVRQLSYEAIGMCLMFPCRYHRNGCDYMTSFDNKSDHELNCDKKYFTLPHEYTTMSELKSTKSEPILKPNETMPNVISHSDPSSVPDFTYCNLESSISEQNHNGSSTVYEYIDDVTYFQSLQKNIIKCLNCSAYTDKKMTACLFGHVLCQMCQGDMCLACVKNLDGNSRVACKNASRGCRKILQLGDVGHHRDSCEYNAISCPVSNCPVKDTMDKLVGHLRKTHQNDIILNNEISTKMQHKDKTFIFLCYDGIFKCSYYYYDSYAEICVVYLGSCDKASGFTAEISSTVNTKTIRKNVDCSNWNNSMLDNSIKFSRQAISTEGRKPSFTLNIKITRK
;
A
#
# COMPACT_ATOMS: atom_id res chain seq x y z
N MET A 1 11.89 0.34 15.31
CA MET A 1 11.93 -0.05 13.89
C MET A 1 13.35 0.19 13.41
N PHE A 2 13.97 -0.77 12.72
CA PHE A 2 15.42 -0.79 12.51
C PHE A 2 15.81 -0.06 11.22
N ARG A 3 16.84 0.79 11.27
CA ARG A 3 17.50 1.27 10.05
C ARG A 3 18.41 0.16 9.53
N VAL A 4 18.33 -0.11 8.24
CA VAL A 4 19.15 -1.12 7.56
C VAL A 4 20.46 -0.46 7.09
N PRO A 5 21.64 -1.05 7.31
CA PRO A 5 22.91 -0.55 6.76
C PRO A 5 22.90 -0.46 5.23
N ASP A 6 23.62 0.50 4.66
CA ASP A 6 23.55 0.81 3.22
C ASP A 6 24.02 -0.34 2.32
N ASP A 7 25.01 -1.12 2.75
CA ASP A 7 25.50 -2.30 2.01
C ASP A 7 24.44 -3.42 1.94
N ILE A 8 23.59 -3.51 2.95
CA ILE A 8 22.44 -4.43 2.99
C ILE A 8 21.27 -3.84 2.19
N LEU A 9 21.00 -2.53 2.30
CA LEU A 9 19.96 -1.86 1.51
C LEU A 9 20.18 -2.01 0.00
N GLN A 10 21.42 -1.97 -0.48
CA GLN A 10 21.76 -2.23 -1.89
C GLN A 10 21.38 -3.64 -2.34
N LYS A 11 21.50 -4.64 -1.47
CA LYS A 11 21.11 -6.05 -1.72
C LYS A 11 19.59 -6.25 -1.65
N LEU A 12 18.86 -5.37 -0.97
CA LEU A 12 17.39 -5.40 -0.84
C LEU A 12 16.69 -4.56 -1.92
N THR A 13 17.07 -4.77 -3.18
CA THR A 13 16.54 -4.05 -4.35
C THR A 13 15.84 -4.96 -5.35
N CYS A 14 14.87 -4.40 -6.07
CA CYS A 14 14.13 -5.09 -7.13
C CYS A 14 14.99 -5.24 -8.39
N SER A 15 15.14 -6.46 -8.92
CA SER A 15 15.91 -6.74 -10.14
C SER A 15 15.44 -5.96 -11.37
N LEU A 16 14.14 -5.64 -11.45
CA LEU A 16 13.54 -4.95 -12.60
C LEU A 16 13.58 -3.41 -12.57
N CYS A 17 13.65 -2.79 -11.39
CA CYS A 17 13.62 -1.31 -11.28
C CYS A 17 14.67 -0.71 -10.33
N VAL A 18 15.52 -1.55 -9.73
CA VAL A 18 16.57 -1.19 -8.76
C VAL A 18 16.06 -0.45 -7.50
N GLY A 19 14.75 -0.27 -7.37
CA GLY A 19 14.11 0.32 -6.18
C GLY A 19 14.02 -0.67 -5.02
N TYR A 20 14.08 -0.16 -3.79
CA TYR A 20 14.01 -0.96 -2.57
C TYR A 20 12.74 -1.82 -2.48
N LEU A 21 12.88 -2.99 -1.86
CA LEU A 21 11.82 -3.97 -1.64
C LEU A 21 10.91 -3.60 -0.45
N ASN A 22 10.48 -2.34 -0.37
CA ASN A 22 9.79 -1.75 0.79
C ASN A 22 8.26 -1.93 0.83
N ARG A 23 7.66 -2.78 -0.01
CA ARG A 23 6.19 -2.90 -0.17
C ARG A 23 5.78 -4.32 -0.57
N SER A 24 4.64 -4.78 -0.07
CA SER A 24 4.03 -6.09 -0.35
C SER A 24 3.19 -6.07 -1.65
N PRO A 25 3.18 -7.16 -2.46
CA PRO A 25 3.95 -8.39 -2.29
C PRO A 25 5.41 -8.25 -2.76
N VAL A 26 6.32 -9.00 -2.15
CA VAL A 26 7.68 -9.22 -2.68
C VAL A 26 7.77 -10.65 -3.17
N VAL A 27 8.24 -10.86 -4.40
CA VAL A 27 8.22 -12.17 -5.05
C VAL A 27 9.57 -12.53 -5.67
N ILE A 28 9.86 -13.83 -5.79
CA ILE A 28 10.97 -14.38 -6.58
C ILE A 28 10.42 -14.75 -7.96
N ARG A 29 11.11 -14.34 -9.02
CA ARG A 29 10.92 -14.80 -10.41
C ARG A 29 12.29 -15.20 -10.97
N ASN A 30 12.46 -16.47 -11.36
CA ASN A 30 13.72 -17.02 -11.87
C ASN A 30 14.93 -16.75 -10.94
N GLY A 31 14.75 -16.91 -9.62
CA GLY A 31 15.78 -16.61 -8.61
C GLY A 31 15.97 -15.14 -8.26
N LEU A 32 15.36 -14.21 -9.00
CA LEU A 32 15.51 -12.76 -8.81
C LEU A 32 14.35 -12.15 -8.01
N GLN A 33 14.64 -11.19 -7.13
CA GLN A 33 13.65 -10.53 -6.28
C GLN A 33 12.95 -9.38 -7.00
N VAL A 34 11.61 -9.34 -6.95
CA VAL A 34 10.75 -8.39 -7.64
C VAL A 34 9.82 -7.71 -6.62
N CYS A 35 9.81 -6.37 -6.60
CA CYS A 35 8.93 -5.61 -5.71
C CYS A 35 7.48 -5.56 -6.20
N ALA A 36 6.57 -5.24 -5.26
CA ALA A 36 5.13 -5.05 -5.51
C ALA A 36 4.81 -4.22 -6.76
N ARG A 37 5.49 -3.07 -6.92
CA ARG A 37 5.25 -2.12 -8.03
C ARG A 37 5.58 -2.73 -9.40
N CYS A 38 6.60 -3.57 -9.48
CA CYS A 38 6.93 -4.30 -10.71
C CYS A 38 6.05 -5.53 -10.88
N TYR A 39 5.71 -6.22 -9.78
CA TYR A 39 4.77 -7.36 -9.82
C TYR A 39 3.38 -6.93 -10.30
N GLU A 40 2.85 -5.78 -9.85
CA GLU A 40 1.55 -5.23 -10.27
C GLU A 40 1.42 -5.14 -11.80
N ILE A 41 2.48 -4.73 -12.51
CA ILE A 41 2.50 -4.58 -13.97
C ILE A 41 2.92 -5.84 -14.76
N LEU A 42 3.27 -6.95 -14.10
CA LEU A 42 3.59 -8.19 -14.82
C LEU A 42 2.34 -8.79 -15.51
N PRO A 43 2.48 -9.39 -16.71
CA PRO A 43 1.47 -10.25 -17.32
C PRO A 43 1.01 -11.39 -16.39
N LEU A 44 -0.22 -11.88 -16.56
CA LEU A 44 -0.82 -12.89 -15.69
C LEU A 44 -0.07 -14.24 -15.70
N ASP A 45 0.42 -14.64 -16.87
CA ASP A 45 1.24 -15.84 -17.05
C ASP A 45 2.62 -15.73 -16.39
N GLU A 46 3.21 -14.53 -16.35
CA GLU A 46 4.45 -14.25 -15.61
C GLU A 46 4.22 -14.14 -14.11
N LYS A 47 3.06 -13.63 -13.67
CA LYS A 47 2.65 -13.64 -12.26
C LYS A 47 2.50 -15.06 -11.72
N ALA A 48 2.03 -16.01 -12.53
CA ALA A 48 1.93 -17.42 -12.16
C ALA A 48 3.28 -18.10 -11.92
N LYS A 49 4.38 -17.57 -12.48
CA LYS A 49 5.76 -18.06 -12.30
C LYS A 49 6.45 -17.45 -11.06
N CYS A 50 5.76 -16.60 -10.31
CA CYS A 50 6.34 -15.86 -9.18
C CYS A 50 6.02 -16.52 -7.82
N VAL A 51 7.01 -16.65 -6.94
CA VAL A 51 6.85 -17.19 -5.58
C VAL A 51 6.97 -16.07 -4.55
N ARG A 52 5.93 -15.83 -3.75
CA ARG A 52 5.90 -14.73 -2.75
C ARG A 52 6.79 -15.02 -1.54
N GLN A 53 7.63 -14.07 -1.15
CA GLN A 53 8.59 -14.18 -0.05
C GLN A 53 7.97 -13.74 1.29
N LEU A 54 6.98 -14.50 1.79
CA LEU A 54 6.28 -14.15 3.04
C LEU A 54 7.22 -13.90 4.23
N SER A 55 8.29 -14.70 4.36
CA SER A 55 9.31 -14.51 5.41
C SER A 55 10.07 -13.18 5.28
N TYR A 56 10.34 -12.74 4.05
CA TYR A 56 10.96 -11.43 3.80
C TYR A 56 10.01 -10.30 4.19
N GLU A 57 8.73 -10.38 3.78
CA GLU A 57 7.74 -9.35 4.11
C GLU A 57 7.55 -9.20 5.63
N ALA A 58 7.49 -10.31 6.36
CA ALA A 58 7.40 -10.31 7.82
C ALA A 58 8.62 -9.65 8.50
N ILE A 59 9.83 -9.90 8.01
CA ILE A 59 11.04 -9.20 8.48
C ILE A 59 11.00 -7.72 8.07
N GLY A 60 10.57 -7.44 6.83
CA GLY A 60 10.45 -6.10 6.26
C GLY A 60 9.60 -5.17 7.12
N MET A 61 8.50 -5.65 7.71
CA MET A 61 7.65 -4.90 8.64
C MET A 61 8.41 -4.30 9.85
N CYS A 62 9.57 -4.85 10.21
CA CYS A 62 10.42 -4.34 11.29
C CYS A 62 11.48 -3.32 10.82
N LEU A 63 11.62 -3.11 9.51
CA LEU A 63 12.66 -2.31 8.87
C LEU A 63 12.15 -0.94 8.39
N MET A 64 13.03 0.05 8.45
CA MET A 64 12.89 1.36 7.81
C MET A 64 13.66 1.35 6.49
N PHE A 65 12.98 1.72 5.42
CA PHE A 65 13.54 1.88 4.08
C PHE A 65 13.63 3.36 3.72
N PRO A 66 14.70 3.82 3.08
CA PRO A 66 14.73 5.17 2.51
C PRO A 66 13.74 5.31 1.36
N CYS A 67 13.31 6.54 1.10
CA CYS A 67 12.48 6.89 -0.05
C CYS A 67 13.10 6.37 -1.37
N ARG A 68 12.27 5.99 -2.34
CA ARG A 68 12.75 5.62 -3.69
C ARG A 68 13.62 6.72 -4.33
N TYR A 69 13.37 7.99 -4.00
CA TYR A 69 14.14 9.15 -4.48
C TYR A 69 15.33 9.51 -3.57
N HIS A 70 15.80 8.59 -2.71
CA HIS A 70 16.92 8.85 -1.80
C HIS A 70 18.22 9.23 -2.53
N ARG A 71 18.50 8.58 -3.67
CA ARG A 71 19.62 8.95 -4.56
C ARG A 71 19.54 10.39 -5.12
N ASN A 72 18.38 11.04 -4.99
CA ASN A 72 18.11 12.41 -5.40
C ASN A 72 18.22 13.39 -4.22
N GLY A 73 18.76 12.96 -3.08
CA GLY A 73 18.83 13.74 -1.84
C GLY A 73 17.52 13.78 -1.06
N CYS A 74 16.71 12.72 -1.10
CA CYS A 74 15.57 12.55 -0.20
C CYS A 74 15.97 11.74 1.04
N ASP A 75 15.87 12.33 2.22
CA ASP A 75 16.19 11.73 3.51
C ASP A 75 14.99 11.04 4.20
N TYR A 76 13.78 11.13 3.61
CA TYR A 76 12.59 10.53 4.17
C TYR A 76 12.69 9.00 4.25
N MET A 77 12.40 8.47 5.44
CA MET A 77 12.40 7.04 5.74
C MET A 77 10.95 6.56 5.95
N THR A 78 10.58 5.46 5.31
CA THR A 78 9.26 4.81 5.47
C THR A 78 9.40 3.40 6.05
N SER A 79 8.42 2.96 6.83
CA SER A 79 8.29 1.54 7.18
C SER A 79 7.83 0.73 5.97
N PHE A 80 8.09 -0.57 5.99
CA PHE A 80 7.58 -1.50 4.97
C PHE A 80 6.05 -1.48 4.88
N ASP A 81 5.54 -1.57 3.65
CA ASP A 81 4.11 -1.57 3.27
C ASP A 81 3.28 -0.37 3.76
N ASN A 82 3.93 0.65 4.35
CA ASN A 82 3.27 1.91 4.61
C ASN A 82 3.00 2.62 3.28
N LYS A 83 1.72 2.84 3.01
CA LYS A 83 1.22 3.68 1.92
C LYS A 83 1.47 5.15 2.24
N SER A 84 2.74 5.52 2.44
CA SER A 84 3.12 6.91 2.66
C SER A 84 2.93 7.68 1.37
N ASP A 85 2.01 8.65 1.40
CA ASP A 85 1.77 9.60 0.31
C ASP A 85 3.02 10.42 -0.05
N HIS A 86 4.10 10.31 0.75
CA HIS A 86 5.40 10.88 0.45
C HIS A 86 5.94 10.46 -0.93
N GLU A 87 5.89 9.18 -1.35
CA GLU A 87 6.43 8.80 -2.68
C GLU A 87 5.65 9.47 -3.83
N LEU A 88 4.38 9.82 -3.63
CA LEU A 88 3.57 10.54 -4.61
C LEU A 88 3.93 12.03 -4.66
N ASN A 89 4.21 12.62 -3.51
CA ASN A 89 4.41 14.06 -3.28
C ASN A 89 5.86 14.44 -2.90
N CYS A 90 6.85 13.60 -3.21
CA CYS A 90 8.25 13.84 -2.82
C CYS A 90 8.83 14.97 -3.67
N ASP A 91 9.34 16.04 -3.05
CA ASP A 91 9.96 17.18 -3.75
C ASP A 91 11.22 16.80 -4.55
N LYS A 92 11.80 15.63 -4.27
CA LYS A 92 12.95 15.07 -4.99
C LYS A 92 12.55 14.11 -6.12
N LYS A 93 11.25 13.91 -6.35
CA LYS A 93 10.71 13.14 -7.48
C LYS A 93 11.05 13.85 -8.78
N TYR A 94 11.80 13.18 -9.66
CA TYR A 94 11.96 13.67 -11.01
C TYR A 94 10.59 13.74 -11.70
N PHE A 95 10.27 14.88 -12.29
CA PHE A 95 9.21 14.95 -13.30
C PHE A 95 9.69 14.16 -14.52
N THR A 96 9.31 12.89 -14.60
CA THR A 96 9.22 12.23 -15.89
C THR A 96 8.13 12.94 -16.68
N LEU A 97 8.53 13.93 -17.49
CA LEU A 97 7.74 14.31 -18.65
C LEU A 97 7.38 13.02 -19.40
N PRO A 98 6.13 12.87 -19.90
CA PRO A 98 5.78 11.70 -20.69
C PRO A 98 6.79 11.56 -21.81
N HIS A 99 7.61 10.51 -21.76
CA HIS A 99 8.61 10.29 -22.78
C HIS A 99 7.83 9.86 -24.01
N GLU A 100 7.66 10.79 -24.97
CA GLU A 100 7.16 10.42 -26.29
C GLU A 100 8.04 9.28 -26.80
N TYR A 101 7.38 8.23 -27.30
CA TYR A 101 8.05 7.01 -27.72
C TYR A 101 8.78 7.27 -29.05
N THR A 102 9.96 7.90 -28.98
CA THR A 102 10.89 7.95 -30.11
C THR A 102 11.34 6.52 -30.41
N THR A 103 10.85 5.97 -31.52
CA THR A 103 11.12 4.60 -31.95
C THR A 103 12.61 4.36 -32.12
N MET A 104 13.14 3.31 -31.50
CA MET A 104 14.54 2.88 -31.60
C MET A 104 14.87 2.22 -32.95
N SER A 105 14.68 2.93 -34.05
CA SER A 105 14.97 2.43 -35.42
C SER A 105 16.20 3.06 -36.08
N GLU A 106 16.71 4.19 -35.58
CA GLU A 106 17.81 4.93 -36.25
C GLU A 106 18.95 5.33 -35.29
N LEU A 107 19.87 4.38 -35.06
CA LEU A 107 21.23 4.68 -34.60
C LEU A 107 22.23 3.83 -35.40
N LYS A 108 22.56 4.31 -36.60
CA LYS A 108 23.71 3.86 -37.40
C LYS A 108 24.47 5.07 -37.92
N SER A 109 25.76 5.15 -37.57
CA SER A 109 26.72 6.17 -38.05
C SER A 109 26.41 7.61 -37.57
N THR A 110 27.34 8.40 -37.06
CA THR A 110 28.72 8.60 -37.54
C THR A 110 29.75 8.79 -36.41
N LYS A 111 31.03 8.57 -36.74
CA LYS A 111 32.20 9.02 -35.96
C LYS A 111 32.49 10.50 -36.23
N SER A 112 32.96 11.23 -35.21
CA SER A 112 33.99 12.28 -35.38
C SER A 112 34.70 12.58 -34.05
N GLU A 113 35.97 12.98 -34.15
CA GLU A 113 36.97 13.11 -33.07
C GLU A 113 36.98 14.51 -32.37
N PRO A 114 37.76 14.71 -31.29
CA PRO A 114 37.61 15.85 -30.38
C PRO A 114 38.42 17.09 -30.76
N ILE A 115 38.00 18.26 -30.25
CA ILE A 115 38.74 19.54 -30.33
C ILE A 115 38.95 20.10 -28.91
N LEU A 116 40.13 20.67 -28.66
CA LEU A 116 40.63 21.16 -27.37
C LEU A 116 40.55 22.69 -27.23
N LYS A 117 39.91 23.18 -26.14
CA LYS A 117 40.30 24.35 -25.29
C LYS A 117 40.39 25.76 -25.95
N PRO A 118 40.50 26.91 -25.21
CA PRO A 118 40.90 27.09 -23.79
C PRO A 118 40.08 28.08 -22.91
N ASN A 119 40.50 28.12 -21.63
CA ASN A 119 40.40 29.09 -20.52
C ASN A 119 39.66 30.45 -20.65
N GLU A 120 39.01 30.87 -19.55
CA GLU A 120 39.25 32.12 -18.78
C GLU A 120 38.50 32.04 -17.41
N THR A 121 39.17 32.03 -16.25
CA THR A 121 39.65 33.14 -15.36
C THR A 121 38.59 33.69 -14.37
N MET A 122 38.90 33.64 -13.06
CA MET A 122 38.11 34.22 -11.95
C MET A 122 38.61 35.61 -11.51
N PRO A 123 37.89 36.30 -10.60
CA PRO A 123 38.56 36.95 -9.47
C PRO A 123 37.98 36.65 -8.06
N ASN A 124 38.83 36.84 -7.05
CA ASN A 124 38.61 36.66 -5.61
C ASN A 124 37.81 37.79 -4.92
N VAL A 125 37.17 37.49 -3.77
CA VAL A 125 37.02 38.41 -2.61
C VAL A 125 37.15 37.62 -1.28
N ILE A 126 37.57 38.30 -0.21
CA ILE A 126 38.01 37.80 1.12
C ILE A 126 37.35 38.74 2.21
N SER A 127 37.24 38.52 3.53
CA SER A 127 37.96 37.64 4.49
C SER A 127 37.22 37.52 5.85
N HIS A 128 37.42 36.39 6.57
CA HIS A 128 37.32 36.25 8.06
C HIS A 128 35.92 36.43 8.73
N SER A 129 35.60 35.94 9.94
CA SER A 129 36.40 35.40 11.07
C SER A 129 35.60 34.46 12.00
N ASP A 130 36.28 33.47 12.60
CA ASP A 130 35.96 32.71 13.84
C ASP A 130 36.49 33.49 15.09
N PRO A 131 36.26 33.14 16.40
CA PRO A 131 36.26 31.77 16.96
C PRO A 131 35.44 31.48 18.28
N SER A 132 35.70 30.29 18.86
CA SER A 132 35.50 29.82 20.28
C SER A 132 34.12 29.21 20.64
N SER A 133 33.98 28.18 21.50
CA SER A 133 34.93 27.39 22.33
C SER A 133 34.41 25.96 22.69
N VAL A 134 35.31 25.13 23.29
CA VAL A 134 35.19 23.71 23.75
C VAL A 134 34.31 23.53 25.03
N PRO A 135 34.02 22.33 25.64
CA PRO A 135 34.78 21.04 25.78
C PRO A 135 34.08 19.80 25.18
N ASP A 136 34.72 18.68 24.81
CA ASP A 136 35.79 17.84 25.40
C ASP A 136 35.29 16.78 26.40
N PHE A 137 35.44 15.49 26.05
CA PHE A 137 35.20 14.33 26.92
C PHE A 137 36.02 13.12 26.43
N THR A 138 36.97 12.69 27.26
CA THR A 138 37.86 11.54 27.08
C THR A 138 37.27 10.27 27.69
N TYR A 139 37.54 9.08 27.11
CA TYR A 139 37.58 7.83 27.90
C TYR A 139 38.49 6.74 27.29
N CYS A 140 39.48 6.35 28.11
CA CYS A 140 40.29 5.11 28.16
C CYS A 140 40.61 4.28 26.90
N ASN A 141 41.91 4.24 26.58
CA ASN A 141 42.56 3.04 26.04
C ASN A 141 42.52 1.89 27.05
N LEU A 142 42.51 0.65 26.57
CA LEU A 142 42.96 -0.53 27.32
C LEU A 142 43.91 -1.34 26.44
N GLU A 143 45.21 -1.22 26.69
CA GLU A 143 46.22 -2.10 26.13
C GLU A 143 46.24 -3.42 26.91
N SER A 144 46.41 -4.54 26.21
CA SER A 144 46.79 -5.81 26.82
C SER A 144 47.76 -6.54 25.91
N SER A 145 49.05 -6.30 26.16
CA SER A 145 50.19 -7.04 25.60
C SER A 145 50.15 -8.52 25.98
N ILE A 146 50.37 -9.41 25.01
CA ILE A 146 50.90 -10.77 25.26
C ILE A 146 52.07 -11.00 24.31
N SER A 147 53.15 -11.55 24.86
CA SER A 147 54.47 -11.66 24.28
C SER A 147 54.65 -12.82 23.31
N GLU A 148 55.55 -12.63 22.35
CA GLU A 148 56.13 -13.67 21.50
C GLU A 148 56.91 -14.72 22.32
N GLN A 149 56.83 -16.00 21.93
CA GLN A 149 57.95 -16.94 22.06
C GLN A 149 58.05 -17.80 20.80
N ASN A 150 59.26 -17.84 20.22
CA ASN A 150 59.60 -18.62 19.05
C ASN A 150 59.88 -20.10 19.41
N HIS A 151 59.61 -21.02 18.49
CA HIS A 151 60.54 -22.13 18.22
C HIS A 151 60.36 -22.71 16.81
N ASN A 152 61.48 -23.02 16.16
CA ASN A 152 61.57 -23.49 14.76
C ASN A 152 61.13 -24.95 14.58
N GLY A 153 60.62 -25.29 13.38
CA GLY A 153 60.40 -26.69 12.97
C GLY A 153 60.01 -26.82 11.50
N SER A 154 60.96 -27.21 10.64
CA SER A 154 60.74 -27.48 9.22
C SER A 154 60.01 -28.81 8.98
N SER A 155 59.05 -28.85 8.03
CA SER A 155 59.17 -29.67 6.80
C SER A 155 57.85 -29.72 6.01
N THR A 156 57.95 -29.89 4.70
CA THR A 156 56.83 -29.90 3.74
C THR A 156 56.25 -31.30 3.51
N VAL A 157 54.94 -31.47 3.68
CA VAL A 157 54.13 -32.46 2.93
C VAL A 157 52.75 -31.84 2.65
N TYR A 158 52.30 -31.89 1.39
CA TYR A 158 50.91 -31.62 1.03
C TYR A 158 50.09 -32.90 1.27
N GLU A 159 49.17 -32.89 2.23
CA GLU A 159 48.07 -33.86 2.27
C GLU A 159 46.72 -33.14 2.13
N TYR A 160 45.91 -33.65 1.21
CA TYR A 160 44.64 -33.09 0.77
C TYR A 160 43.55 -33.57 1.74
N ILE A 161 43.00 -32.68 2.56
CA ILE A 161 41.90 -33.00 3.48
C ILE A 161 40.58 -32.53 2.88
N ASP A 162 39.62 -33.45 2.73
CA ASP A 162 38.30 -33.19 2.13
C ASP A 162 37.44 -32.23 2.99
N ASP A 163 37.28 -31.00 2.51
CA ASP A 163 36.43 -29.94 3.10
C ASP A 163 34.92 -30.29 3.20
N VAL A 164 34.50 -31.42 2.63
CA VAL A 164 33.08 -31.79 2.48
C VAL A 164 32.43 -32.28 3.79
N THR A 165 33.22 -32.76 4.76
CA THR A 165 32.67 -33.34 6.01
C THR A 165 32.49 -32.34 7.15
N TYR A 166 33.23 -31.22 7.18
CA TYR A 166 33.09 -30.22 8.25
C TYR A 166 31.77 -29.44 8.16
N PHE A 167 31.34 -29.09 6.94
CA PHE A 167 30.13 -28.30 6.69
C PHE A 167 28.79 -29.01 6.99
N GLN A 168 28.77 -30.34 7.12
CA GLN A 168 27.53 -31.09 7.36
C GLN A 168 27.12 -31.17 8.85
N SER A 169 27.92 -30.64 9.78
CA SER A 169 27.77 -30.95 11.21
C SER A 169 27.08 -29.89 12.09
N LEU A 170 26.99 -28.61 11.69
CA LEU A 170 26.68 -27.52 12.64
C LEU A 170 25.70 -26.41 12.19
N GLN A 171 24.83 -26.65 11.21
CA GLN A 171 23.58 -25.87 11.05
C GLN A 171 22.39 -26.54 11.77
N LYS A 172 22.52 -26.79 13.07
CA LYS A 172 21.33 -26.83 13.92
C LYS A 172 20.73 -25.42 13.90
N ASN A 173 19.49 -25.30 13.41
CA ASN A 173 18.75 -24.03 13.39
C ASN A 173 18.31 -23.66 14.81
N ILE A 174 19.25 -23.22 15.64
CA ILE A 174 19.01 -22.82 17.02
C ILE A 174 18.41 -21.40 17.01
N ILE A 175 17.07 -21.33 17.02
CA ILE A 175 16.36 -20.05 16.99
C ILE A 175 16.13 -19.56 18.43
N LYS A 176 16.36 -18.27 18.66
CA LYS A 176 16.12 -17.62 19.96
C LYS A 176 14.63 -17.31 20.13
N CYS A 177 14.03 -17.81 21.21
CA CYS A 177 12.66 -17.45 21.57
C CYS A 177 12.57 -15.98 22.00
N LEU A 178 11.65 -15.21 21.41
CA LEU A 178 11.44 -13.79 21.76
C LEU A 178 10.83 -13.56 23.15
N ASN A 179 10.38 -14.61 23.84
CA ASN A 179 9.72 -14.52 25.14
C ASN A 179 10.69 -14.72 26.31
N CYS A 180 11.27 -15.92 26.43
CA CYS A 180 12.23 -16.24 27.49
C CYS A 180 13.69 -15.98 27.11
N SER A 181 13.96 -15.49 25.89
CA SER A 181 15.32 -15.38 25.33
C SER A 181 16.11 -16.68 25.22
N ALA A 182 15.53 -17.83 25.56
CA ALA A 182 16.18 -19.13 25.44
C ALA A 182 16.30 -19.55 23.97
N TYR A 183 17.47 -20.06 23.63
CA TYR A 183 17.77 -20.74 22.38
C TYR A 183 17.14 -22.15 22.41
N THR A 184 16.52 -22.60 21.31
CA THR A 184 15.94 -23.95 21.26
C THR A 184 16.03 -24.57 19.86
N ASP A 185 16.19 -25.89 19.83
CA ASP A 185 16.06 -26.77 18.67
C ASP A 185 14.70 -27.50 18.63
N LYS A 186 13.81 -27.21 19.58
CA LYS A 186 12.45 -27.79 19.67
C LYS A 186 11.45 -27.04 18.79
N LYS A 187 10.28 -27.66 18.59
CA LYS A 187 9.17 -27.14 17.78
C LYS A 187 8.82 -25.71 18.21
N MET A 188 9.00 -24.77 17.28
CA MET A 188 8.65 -23.36 17.47
C MET A 188 7.19 -23.12 17.07
N THR A 189 6.58 -22.11 17.68
CA THR A 189 5.31 -21.50 17.23
C THR A 189 5.56 -20.05 16.86
N ALA A 190 4.73 -19.49 15.98
CA ALA A 190 4.77 -18.07 15.67
C ALA A 190 3.46 -17.42 16.13
N CYS A 191 3.54 -16.21 16.70
CA CYS A 191 2.34 -15.41 16.91
C CYS A 191 1.74 -14.95 15.57
N LEU A 192 0.52 -14.42 15.60
CA LEU A 192 -0.18 -13.88 14.40
C LEU A 192 0.53 -12.69 13.73
N PHE A 193 1.61 -12.17 14.33
CA PHE A 193 2.48 -11.12 13.77
C PHE A 193 3.90 -11.64 13.44
N GLY A 194 4.10 -12.96 13.38
CA GLY A 194 5.36 -13.58 12.94
C GLY A 194 6.45 -13.76 14.00
N HIS A 195 6.31 -13.21 15.21
CA HIS A 195 7.29 -13.42 16.29
C HIS A 195 7.36 -14.89 16.73
N VAL A 196 8.59 -15.43 16.77
CA VAL A 196 8.89 -16.83 17.07
C VAL A 196 9.01 -17.10 18.58
N LEU A 197 8.33 -18.14 19.04
CA LEU A 197 8.16 -18.53 20.44
C LEU A 197 8.45 -20.02 20.61
N CYS A 198 9.21 -20.40 21.63
CA CYS A 198 9.40 -21.81 21.96
C CYS A 198 8.11 -22.40 22.54
N GLN A 199 7.94 -23.72 22.39
CA GLN A 199 6.76 -24.45 22.89
C GLN A 199 6.48 -24.21 24.39
N MET A 200 7.52 -24.04 25.22
CA MET A 200 7.38 -23.74 26.65
C MET A 200 6.93 -22.29 26.94
N CYS A 201 7.01 -21.40 25.95
CA CYS A 201 6.51 -20.02 25.99
C CYS A 201 5.27 -19.82 25.13
N GLN A 202 4.62 -20.91 24.70
CA GLN A 202 3.28 -20.89 24.10
C GLN A 202 2.23 -20.72 25.21
N GLY A 203 2.34 -19.63 25.97
CA GLY A 203 1.31 -19.19 26.91
C GLY A 203 0.27 -18.30 26.23
N ASP A 204 -0.63 -17.70 27.00
CA ASP A 204 -1.72 -16.91 26.43
C ASP A 204 -1.27 -15.63 25.74
N MET A 205 -0.06 -15.09 25.98
CA MET A 205 0.37 -13.76 25.49
C MET A 205 1.80 -13.74 24.92
N CYS A 206 1.96 -13.12 23.74
CA CYS A 206 3.25 -12.84 23.14
C CYS A 206 3.82 -11.53 23.69
N LEU A 207 4.90 -11.57 24.48
CA LEU A 207 5.52 -10.36 25.06
C LEU A 207 6.01 -9.35 24.00
N ALA A 208 6.43 -9.81 22.81
CA ALA A 208 6.84 -8.92 21.71
C ALA A 208 5.67 -8.14 21.07
N CYS A 209 4.43 -8.61 21.21
CA CYS A 209 3.22 -7.93 20.72
C CYS A 209 2.34 -7.32 21.82
N VAL A 210 2.50 -7.78 23.07
CA VAL A 210 1.52 -7.63 24.16
C VAL A 210 0.11 -8.02 23.70
N LYS A 211 0.01 -9.16 23.00
CA LYS A 211 -1.24 -9.69 22.43
C LYS A 211 -1.37 -11.17 22.65
N ASN A 212 -2.61 -11.63 22.81
CA ASN A 212 -2.87 -13.02 23.09
C ASN A 212 -2.60 -13.93 21.88
N LEU A 213 -2.20 -15.16 22.19
CA LEU A 213 -1.73 -16.21 21.28
C LEU A 213 -2.76 -17.32 21.06
N ASP A 214 -3.79 -17.36 21.89
CA ASP A 214 -4.85 -18.37 21.94
C ASP A 214 -5.78 -18.37 20.71
N GLY A 215 -5.70 -17.35 19.85
CA GLY A 215 -6.60 -17.15 18.70
C GLY A 215 -8.02 -16.74 19.08
N ASN A 216 -8.47 -17.14 20.28
CA ASN A 216 -9.74 -16.75 20.90
C ASN A 216 -9.74 -15.30 21.43
N SER A 217 -8.60 -14.62 21.38
CA SER A 217 -8.41 -13.24 21.85
C SER A 217 -9.47 -12.31 21.25
N ARG A 218 -10.37 -11.82 22.11
CA ARG A 218 -11.40 -10.86 21.73
C ARG A 218 -10.91 -9.44 21.96
N VAL A 219 -11.00 -8.58 20.95
CA VAL A 219 -10.61 -7.16 21.06
C VAL A 219 -11.80 -6.24 20.78
N ALA A 220 -11.89 -5.14 21.54
CA ALA A 220 -12.85 -4.10 21.27
C ALA A 220 -12.52 -3.37 19.96
N CYS A 221 -13.54 -2.89 19.23
CA CYS A 221 -13.33 -2.06 18.06
C CYS A 221 -12.56 -0.77 18.40
N LYS A 222 -11.67 -0.32 17.49
CA LYS A 222 -10.98 0.99 17.57
C LYS A 222 -11.92 2.18 17.81
N ASN A 223 -13.19 2.06 17.40
CA ASN A 223 -14.22 3.09 17.51
C ASN A 223 -15.10 2.90 18.77
N ALA A 224 -14.67 2.13 19.77
CA ALA A 224 -15.43 1.92 21.01
C ALA A 224 -15.73 3.23 21.74
N SER A 225 -14.77 4.16 21.78
CA SER A 225 -14.94 5.53 22.30
C SER A 225 -15.95 6.38 21.54
N ARG A 226 -16.38 5.94 20.35
CA ARG A 226 -17.42 6.58 19.53
C ARG A 226 -18.78 5.88 19.62
N GLY A 227 -18.89 4.80 20.39
CA GLY A 227 -20.12 4.02 20.58
C GLY A 227 -20.08 2.59 20.04
N CYS A 228 -19.01 2.16 19.35
CA CYS A 228 -18.96 0.80 18.80
C CYS A 228 -18.75 -0.27 19.88
N ARG A 229 -19.82 -0.98 20.25
CA ARG A 229 -19.79 -2.04 21.29
C ARG A 229 -19.36 -3.42 20.78
N LYS A 230 -18.98 -3.58 19.50
CA LYS A 230 -18.55 -4.88 18.95
C LYS A 230 -17.19 -5.30 19.54
N ILE A 231 -17.14 -6.50 20.14
CA ILE A 231 -15.92 -7.18 20.61
C ILE A 231 -15.67 -8.40 19.71
N LEU A 232 -14.56 -8.39 18.98
CA LEU A 232 -14.32 -9.16 17.76
C LEU A 232 -13.20 -10.17 17.99
N GLN A 233 -13.22 -11.32 17.31
CA GLN A 233 -12.02 -12.16 17.22
C GLN A 233 -10.97 -11.45 16.37
N LEU A 234 -9.69 -11.74 16.59
CA LEU A 234 -8.60 -11.00 15.93
C LEU A 234 -8.63 -11.11 14.38
N GLY A 235 -9.15 -12.20 13.82
CA GLY A 235 -9.38 -12.36 12.38
C GLY A 235 -10.45 -11.39 11.82
N ASP A 236 -11.53 -11.15 12.57
CA ASP A 236 -12.65 -10.29 12.16
C ASP A 236 -12.31 -8.79 12.23
N VAL A 237 -11.25 -8.43 12.97
CA VAL A 237 -10.87 -7.02 13.22
C VAL A 237 -10.64 -6.29 11.91
N GLY A 238 -10.02 -6.90 10.92
CA GLY A 238 -9.80 -6.27 9.60
C GLY A 238 -11.12 -5.93 8.92
N HIS A 239 -11.98 -6.94 8.72
CA HIS A 239 -13.28 -6.77 8.07
C HIS A 239 -14.16 -5.75 8.81
N HIS A 240 -14.22 -5.83 10.14
CA HIS A 240 -15.00 -4.87 10.93
C HIS A 240 -14.39 -3.46 10.95
N ARG A 241 -13.06 -3.31 11.04
CA ARG A 241 -12.39 -2.00 11.08
C ARG A 241 -12.78 -1.15 9.88
N ASP A 242 -13.03 -1.79 8.75
CA ASP A 242 -13.40 -1.14 7.52
C ASP A 242 -14.94 -0.97 7.46
N SER A 243 -15.74 -1.99 7.79
CA SER A 243 -17.23 -1.93 7.79
C SER A 243 -17.91 -1.28 9.01
N CYS A 244 -17.15 -0.75 9.99
CA CYS A 244 -17.70 -0.15 11.21
C CYS A 244 -18.49 1.14 10.93
N GLU A 245 -19.76 1.19 11.34
CA GLU A 245 -20.63 2.37 11.21
C GLU A 245 -20.13 3.62 11.97
N TYR A 246 -19.30 3.44 12.99
CA TYR A 246 -18.67 4.49 13.79
C TYR A 246 -17.33 5.00 13.20
N ASN A 247 -16.95 4.53 12.00
CA ASN A 247 -15.85 5.13 11.26
C ASN A 247 -16.19 6.58 10.90
N ALA A 248 -15.16 7.44 10.84
CA ALA A 248 -15.32 8.75 10.23
C ALA A 248 -15.26 8.58 8.71
N ILE A 249 -16.36 8.90 8.04
CA ILE A 249 -16.57 8.80 6.59
C ILE A 249 -16.42 10.21 6.02
N SER A 250 -15.69 10.32 4.89
CA SER A 250 -15.52 11.62 4.22
C SER A 250 -16.82 12.04 3.53
N CYS A 251 -17.10 13.35 3.50
CA CYS A 251 -18.24 13.88 2.79
C CYS A 251 -18.20 13.46 1.30
N PRO A 252 -19.31 12.95 0.73
CA PRO A 252 -19.33 12.53 -0.67
C PRO A 252 -19.38 13.70 -1.67
N VAL A 253 -19.59 14.94 -1.22
CA VAL A 253 -19.56 16.13 -2.05
C VAL A 253 -18.12 16.50 -2.40
N SER A 254 -17.85 16.72 -3.69
CA SER A 254 -16.53 17.12 -4.18
C SER A 254 -16.00 18.36 -3.46
N ASN A 255 -14.71 18.34 -3.12
CA ASN A 255 -13.98 19.42 -2.42
C ASN A 255 -14.47 19.75 -0.99
N CYS A 256 -15.35 18.94 -0.39
CA CYS A 256 -15.70 19.11 1.03
C CYS A 256 -14.70 18.38 1.94
N PRO A 257 -13.99 19.08 2.85
CA PRO A 257 -12.97 18.47 3.72
C PRO A 257 -13.55 17.74 4.94
N VAL A 258 -14.88 17.80 5.16
CA VAL A 258 -15.52 17.25 6.36
C VAL A 258 -15.46 15.73 6.36
N LYS A 259 -15.07 15.15 7.50
CA LYS A 259 -15.00 13.71 7.73
C LYS A 259 -15.50 13.38 9.13
N ASP A 260 -16.63 12.70 9.25
CA ASP A 260 -17.29 12.45 10.54
C ASP A 260 -18.13 11.15 10.53
N THR A 261 -18.73 10.80 11.67
CA THR A 261 -19.69 9.69 11.77
C THR A 261 -20.95 9.95 10.96
N MET A 262 -21.68 8.88 10.61
CA MET A 262 -22.88 8.94 9.75
C MET A 262 -23.88 10.02 10.19
N ASP A 263 -24.34 9.99 11.44
CA ASP A 263 -25.38 10.89 11.96
C ASP A 263 -24.98 12.37 11.86
N LYS A 264 -23.70 12.67 12.14
CA LYS A 264 -23.16 14.03 12.02
C LYS A 264 -22.97 14.44 10.57
N LEU A 265 -22.58 13.50 9.71
CA LEU A 265 -22.43 13.74 8.27
C LEU A 265 -23.79 14.00 7.59
N VAL A 266 -24.85 13.32 8.02
CA VAL A 266 -26.26 13.62 7.65
C VAL A 266 -26.63 15.06 8.02
N GLY A 267 -26.33 15.48 9.26
CA GLY A 267 -26.55 16.85 9.72
C GLY A 267 -25.75 17.90 8.93
N HIS A 268 -24.48 17.60 8.64
CA HIS A 268 -23.62 18.44 7.80
C HIS A 268 -24.17 18.59 6.38
N LEU A 269 -24.54 17.50 5.71
CA LEU A 269 -25.12 17.53 4.36
C LEU A 269 -26.39 18.40 4.32
N ARG A 270 -27.30 18.22 5.29
CA ARG A 270 -28.53 19.03 5.41
C ARG A 270 -28.29 20.51 5.72
N LYS A 271 -27.11 20.89 6.23
CA LYS A 271 -26.79 22.29 6.59
C LYS A 271 -25.94 22.99 5.52
N THR A 272 -24.97 22.29 4.95
CA THR A 272 -23.94 22.88 4.07
C THR A 272 -24.17 22.57 2.59
N HIS A 273 -24.90 21.50 2.28
CA HIS A 273 -24.99 20.94 0.92
C HIS A 273 -26.44 20.73 0.45
N GLN A 274 -27.37 21.58 0.91
CA GLN A 274 -28.81 21.46 0.59
C GLN A 274 -29.11 21.38 -0.91
N ASN A 275 -28.32 22.07 -1.73
CA ASN A 275 -28.49 22.11 -3.19
C ASN A 275 -27.79 20.93 -3.92
N ASP A 276 -26.90 20.20 -3.23
CA ASP A 276 -26.12 19.09 -3.80
C ASP A 276 -26.72 17.71 -3.47
N ILE A 277 -27.73 17.67 -2.59
CA ILE A 277 -28.37 16.44 -2.11
C ILE A 277 -29.81 16.26 -2.62
N ILE A 278 -30.22 15.00 -2.73
CA ILE A 278 -31.56 14.57 -3.10
C ILE A 278 -32.22 13.98 -1.86
N LEU A 279 -33.28 14.62 -1.35
CA LEU A 279 -34.00 14.14 -0.16
C LEU A 279 -35.02 13.03 -0.49
N ASN A 280 -35.44 12.93 -1.75
CA ASN A 280 -36.28 11.83 -2.24
C ASN A 280 -35.44 10.55 -2.40
N ASN A 281 -36.09 9.39 -2.44
CA ASN A 281 -35.43 8.13 -2.81
C ASN A 281 -35.34 7.91 -4.34
N GLU A 282 -35.85 8.84 -5.15
CA GLU A 282 -35.90 8.74 -6.60
C GLU A 282 -35.50 10.06 -7.28
N ILE A 283 -34.82 9.97 -8.43
CA ILE A 283 -34.54 11.11 -9.32
C ILE A 283 -34.68 10.68 -10.78
N SER A 284 -35.24 11.57 -11.60
CA SER A 284 -35.20 11.52 -13.06
C SER A 284 -34.32 12.64 -13.60
N THR A 285 -33.34 12.32 -14.44
CA THR A 285 -32.40 13.32 -14.98
C THR A 285 -31.99 12.99 -16.42
N LYS A 286 -31.80 14.01 -17.26
CA LYS A 286 -31.21 13.79 -18.58
C LYS A 286 -29.73 13.50 -18.42
N MET A 287 -29.25 12.41 -19.01
CA MET A 287 -27.83 12.06 -18.97
C MET A 287 -27.03 13.06 -19.80
N GLN A 288 -25.84 13.41 -19.33
CA GLN A 288 -24.90 14.30 -20.01
C GLN A 288 -23.67 13.51 -20.42
N HIS A 289 -22.95 13.97 -21.45
CA HIS A 289 -21.68 13.36 -21.90
C HIS A 289 -20.50 13.73 -20.97
N LYS A 290 -20.70 13.58 -19.66
CA LYS A 290 -19.71 13.80 -18.61
C LYS A 290 -20.12 13.05 -17.35
N ASP A 291 -19.13 12.67 -16.55
CA ASP A 291 -19.36 12.03 -15.26
C ASP A 291 -20.17 12.92 -14.32
N LYS A 292 -20.99 12.29 -13.48
CA LYS A 292 -21.81 12.98 -12.48
C LYS A 292 -21.96 12.12 -11.23
N THR A 293 -21.97 12.77 -10.07
CA THR A 293 -22.33 12.13 -8.80
C THR A 293 -23.66 12.70 -8.34
N PHE A 294 -24.52 11.84 -7.80
CA PHE A 294 -25.74 12.18 -7.10
C PHE A 294 -25.64 11.68 -5.66
N ILE A 295 -26.07 12.49 -4.70
CA ILE A 295 -26.03 12.15 -3.27
C ILE A 295 -27.45 12.12 -2.77
N PHE A 296 -27.95 10.92 -2.46
CA PHE A 296 -29.28 10.75 -1.88
C PHE A 296 -29.17 10.71 -0.36
N LEU A 297 -30.14 11.32 0.31
CA LEU A 297 -30.28 11.36 1.75
C LEU A 297 -31.69 10.89 2.13
N CYS A 298 -31.88 9.57 2.04
CA CYS A 298 -33.16 8.88 2.24
C CYS A 298 -32.97 7.67 3.18
N TYR A 299 -34.05 7.17 3.79
CA TYR A 299 -34.03 6.02 4.71
C TYR A 299 -32.97 6.11 5.83
N ASP A 300 -32.72 7.31 6.36
CA ASP A 300 -31.68 7.61 7.36
C ASP A 300 -30.26 7.19 6.93
N GLY A 301 -30.02 7.13 5.63
CA GLY A 301 -28.77 6.76 5.00
C GLY A 301 -28.25 7.81 4.02
N ILE A 302 -26.95 7.75 3.71
CA ILE A 302 -26.34 8.51 2.63
C ILE A 302 -25.96 7.54 1.51
N PHE A 303 -26.49 7.77 0.31
CA PHE A 303 -26.16 6.96 -0.86
C PHE A 303 -25.45 7.83 -1.90
N LYS A 304 -24.26 7.40 -2.32
CA LYS A 304 -23.52 8.00 -3.43
C LYS A 304 -23.83 7.19 -4.70
N CYS A 305 -24.50 7.80 -5.66
CA CYS A 305 -24.66 7.26 -6.99
C CYS A 305 -23.69 7.94 -7.95
N SER A 306 -22.65 7.22 -8.38
CA SER A 306 -21.72 7.69 -9.41
C SER A 306 -22.21 7.23 -10.78
N TYR A 307 -22.20 8.14 -11.75
CA TYR A 307 -22.41 7.89 -13.17
C TYR A 307 -21.12 8.24 -13.92
N TYR A 308 -20.59 7.27 -14.65
CA TYR A 308 -19.42 7.39 -15.51
C TYR A 308 -19.83 7.24 -16.97
N TYR A 309 -19.37 8.16 -17.82
CA TYR A 309 -19.68 8.18 -19.25
C TYR A 309 -18.48 7.74 -20.09
N TYR A 310 -18.68 6.68 -20.88
CA TYR A 310 -17.74 6.23 -21.91
C TYR A 310 -18.40 6.29 -23.28
N ASP A 311 -17.60 6.35 -24.35
CA ASP A 311 -18.14 6.47 -25.71
C ASP A 311 -19.02 5.28 -26.13
N SER A 312 -18.77 4.10 -25.59
CA SER A 312 -19.48 2.86 -25.93
C SER A 312 -20.52 2.42 -24.89
N TYR A 313 -20.46 2.93 -23.65
CA TYR A 313 -21.42 2.58 -22.59
C TYR A 313 -21.46 3.62 -21.46
N ALA A 314 -22.56 3.63 -20.70
CA ALA A 314 -22.65 4.28 -19.41
C ALA A 314 -22.45 3.26 -18.29
N GLU A 315 -21.78 3.63 -17.21
CA GLU A 315 -21.58 2.80 -16.02
C GLU A 315 -22.09 3.52 -14.78
N ILE A 316 -22.89 2.84 -13.96
CA ILE A 316 -23.56 3.44 -12.80
C ILE A 316 -23.33 2.57 -11.57
N CYS A 317 -22.81 3.19 -10.52
CA CYS A 317 -22.47 2.55 -9.24
C CYS A 317 -23.30 3.20 -8.13
N VAL A 318 -24.03 2.40 -7.34
CA VAL A 318 -24.78 2.90 -6.18
C VAL A 318 -24.17 2.35 -4.90
N VAL A 319 -23.69 3.26 -4.06
CA VAL A 319 -22.92 2.95 -2.85
C VAL A 319 -23.64 3.52 -1.62
N TYR A 320 -23.94 2.66 -0.66
CA TYR A 320 -24.33 3.07 0.68
C TYR A 320 -23.09 3.42 1.50
N LEU A 321 -23.05 4.65 2.03
CA LEU A 321 -22.05 5.03 3.02
C LEU A 321 -22.53 4.54 4.39
N GLY A 322 -21.78 3.65 5.05
CA GLY A 322 -22.16 3.06 6.33
C GLY A 322 -21.58 1.65 6.54
N SER A 323 -22.34 0.74 7.15
CA SER A 323 -21.93 -0.65 7.37
C SER A 323 -22.44 -1.59 6.28
N CYS A 324 -21.68 -2.65 5.97
CA CYS A 324 -22.10 -3.74 5.07
C CYS A 324 -23.47 -4.30 5.44
N ASP A 325 -23.68 -4.56 6.74
CA ASP A 325 -24.91 -5.08 7.33
C ASP A 325 -26.16 -4.24 7.02
N LYS A 326 -25.98 -2.92 6.78
CA LYS A 326 -27.06 -1.99 6.41
C LYS A 326 -27.18 -1.85 4.89
N ALA A 327 -26.05 -1.82 4.16
CA ALA A 327 -26.01 -1.72 2.70
C ALA A 327 -26.82 -2.84 2.01
N SER A 328 -26.71 -4.08 2.49
CA SER A 328 -27.40 -5.25 1.94
C SER A 328 -28.92 -5.18 2.01
N GLY A 329 -29.47 -4.34 2.91
CA GLY A 329 -30.90 -4.06 3.06
C GLY A 329 -31.47 -3.06 2.04
N PHE A 330 -30.69 -2.65 1.03
CA PHE A 330 -31.12 -1.71 -0.01
C PHE A 330 -30.84 -2.22 -1.42
N THR A 331 -31.72 -1.87 -2.34
CA THR A 331 -31.55 -2.02 -3.79
C THR A 331 -31.67 -0.67 -4.49
N ALA A 332 -31.10 -0.58 -5.69
CA ALA A 332 -31.37 0.49 -6.63
C ALA A 332 -31.97 -0.08 -7.92
N GLU A 333 -33.18 0.37 -8.27
CA GLU A 333 -33.69 0.26 -9.63
C GLU A 333 -33.09 1.40 -10.46
N ILE A 334 -32.36 1.04 -11.52
CA ILE A 334 -31.76 1.98 -12.45
C ILE A 334 -32.42 1.75 -13.81
N SER A 335 -33.09 2.78 -14.33
CA SER A 335 -33.72 2.73 -15.64
C SER A 335 -33.19 3.80 -16.57
N SER A 336 -32.94 3.41 -17.82
CA SER A 336 -32.59 4.32 -18.90
C SER A 336 -33.69 4.28 -19.96
N THR A 337 -34.29 5.44 -20.23
CA THR A 337 -35.32 5.63 -21.25
C THR A 337 -34.74 6.39 -22.43
N VAL A 338 -34.86 5.82 -23.63
CA VAL A 338 -34.52 6.48 -24.89
C VAL A 338 -35.64 6.27 -25.89
N ASN A 339 -36.10 7.39 -26.45
CA ASN A 339 -37.31 7.48 -27.24
C ASN A 339 -38.49 6.86 -26.45
N THR A 340 -39.01 5.70 -26.86
CA THR A 340 -40.07 4.95 -26.18
C THR A 340 -39.58 3.71 -25.43
N LYS A 341 -38.31 3.31 -25.59
CA LYS A 341 -37.76 2.08 -25.02
C LYS A 341 -37.14 2.37 -23.65
N THR A 342 -37.63 1.69 -22.62
CA THR A 342 -37.06 1.72 -21.27
C THR A 342 -36.30 0.43 -21.00
N ILE A 343 -35.04 0.54 -20.59
CA ILE A 343 -34.24 -0.58 -20.06
C ILE A 343 -34.18 -0.39 -18.54
N ARG A 344 -34.61 -1.38 -17.76
CA ARG A 344 -34.50 -1.38 -16.29
C ARG A 344 -33.52 -2.45 -15.84
N LYS A 345 -32.75 -2.15 -14.80
CA LYS A 345 -31.84 -3.09 -14.13
C LYS A 345 -31.85 -2.81 -12.64
N ASN A 346 -31.82 -3.86 -11.82
CA ASN A 346 -31.75 -3.77 -10.37
C ASN A 346 -30.34 -4.15 -9.91
N VAL A 347 -29.84 -3.49 -8.87
CA VAL A 347 -28.57 -3.83 -8.22
C VAL A 347 -28.69 -3.66 -6.71
N ASP A 348 -27.99 -4.50 -5.95
CA ASP A 348 -27.83 -4.33 -4.51
C ASP A 348 -26.89 -3.17 -4.21
N CYS A 349 -27.22 -2.33 -3.22
CA CYS A 349 -26.36 -1.22 -2.86
C CYS A 349 -25.02 -1.72 -2.31
N SER A 350 -23.92 -1.29 -2.92
CA SER A 350 -22.58 -1.67 -2.47
C SER A 350 -22.18 -0.93 -1.19
N ASN A 351 -21.37 -1.56 -0.35
CA ASN A 351 -20.70 -0.87 0.74
C ASN A 351 -19.56 0.02 0.21
N TRP A 352 -19.28 1.14 0.89
CA TRP A 352 -18.24 2.11 0.49
C TRP A 352 -16.80 1.59 0.47
N ASN A 353 -16.51 0.44 1.07
CA ASN A 353 -15.19 -0.23 0.98
C ASN A 353 -15.09 -1.28 -0.12
N ASN A 354 -16.20 -1.63 -0.79
CA ASN A 354 -16.13 -2.58 -1.89
C ASN A 354 -15.50 -1.90 -3.11
N SER A 355 -14.86 -2.68 -4.00
CA SER A 355 -14.52 -2.21 -5.34
C SER A 355 -15.80 -1.74 -6.03
N MET A 356 -15.96 -0.43 -6.23
CA MET A 356 -17.23 0.16 -6.68
C MET A 356 -17.62 -0.31 -8.10
N LEU A 357 -16.66 -0.80 -8.87
CA LEU A 357 -16.83 -1.24 -10.25
C LEU A 357 -17.34 -2.70 -10.37
N ASP A 358 -17.11 -3.54 -9.36
CA ASP A 358 -17.47 -4.97 -9.40
C ASP A 358 -18.99 -5.18 -9.43
N ASN A 359 -19.73 -4.25 -8.81
CA ASN A 359 -21.20 -4.24 -8.74
C ASN A 359 -21.81 -3.10 -9.57
N SER A 360 -21.14 -2.64 -10.63
CA SER A 360 -21.68 -1.57 -11.46
C SER A 360 -22.75 -2.06 -12.44
N ILE A 361 -23.70 -1.19 -12.79
CA ILE A 361 -24.61 -1.44 -13.90
C ILE A 361 -24.06 -0.75 -15.16
N LYS A 362 -23.76 -1.55 -16.19
CA LYS A 362 -23.39 -1.05 -17.52
C LYS A 362 -24.60 -1.01 -18.47
N PHE A 363 -24.74 0.11 -19.19
CA PHE A 363 -25.74 0.34 -20.24
C PHE A 363 -25.00 0.56 -21.57
N SER A 364 -25.01 -0.45 -22.44
CA SER A 364 -24.37 -0.37 -23.77
C SER A 364 -25.08 0.66 -24.66
N ARG A 365 -24.30 1.56 -25.28
CA ARG A 365 -24.83 2.56 -26.22
C ARG A 365 -25.43 1.93 -27.47
N GLN A 366 -24.91 0.78 -27.92
CA GLN A 366 -25.44 0.06 -29.09
C GLN A 366 -26.86 -0.49 -28.85
N ALA A 367 -27.18 -0.90 -27.61
CA ALA A 367 -28.52 -1.38 -27.26
C ALA A 367 -29.60 -0.26 -27.23
N ILE A 368 -29.17 1.00 -27.43
CA ILE A 368 -29.93 2.20 -27.10
C ILE A 368 -29.91 3.26 -28.24
N SER A 369 -28.88 3.26 -29.10
CA SER A 369 -28.75 4.24 -30.19
C SER A 369 -29.50 3.79 -31.46
N THR A 370 -30.62 4.43 -31.77
CA THR A 370 -31.22 4.39 -33.11
C THR A 370 -30.48 5.35 -34.06
N GLU A 371 -30.38 4.97 -35.33
CA GLU A 371 -29.51 5.57 -36.35
C GLU A 371 -29.48 7.11 -36.40
N GLY A 372 -28.28 7.68 -36.50
CA GLY A 372 -28.03 9.06 -36.94
C GLY A 372 -28.26 10.21 -35.95
N ARG A 373 -29.06 10.06 -34.89
CA ARG A 373 -29.32 11.14 -33.91
C ARG A 373 -28.65 10.86 -32.56
N LYS A 374 -28.04 11.89 -31.94
CA LYS A 374 -27.58 11.83 -30.54
C LYS A 374 -28.79 11.53 -29.64
N PRO A 375 -28.88 10.38 -28.96
CA PRO A 375 -30.07 10.05 -28.19
C PRO A 375 -30.17 10.96 -26.96
N SER A 376 -31.38 11.43 -26.65
CA SER A 376 -31.65 12.06 -25.35
C SER A 376 -32.00 10.98 -24.35
N PHE A 377 -31.05 10.60 -23.50
CA PHE A 377 -31.25 9.61 -22.46
C PHE A 377 -31.86 10.25 -21.21
N THR A 378 -32.93 9.66 -20.68
CA THR A 378 -33.40 9.94 -19.31
C THR A 378 -33.01 8.79 -18.41
N LEU A 379 -32.19 9.09 -17.41
CA LEU A 379 -31.80 8.18 -16.34
C LEU A 379 -32.73 8.40 -15.16
N ASN A 380 -33.39 7.33 -14.71
CA ASN A 380 -34.08 7.31 -13.42
C ASN A 380 -33.34 6.36 -12.48
N ILE A 381 -33.10 6.82 -11.25
CA ILE A 381 -32.49 6.02 -10.18
C ILE A 381 -33.46 6.04 -9.01
N LYS A 382 -33.87 4.87 -8.53
CA LYS A 382 -34.78 4.70 -7.39
C LYS A 382 -34.18 3.76 -6.37
N ILE A 383 -33.89 4.27 -5.17
CA ILE A 383 -33.42 3.49 -4.03
C ILE A 383 -34.64 2.92 -3.30
N THR A 384 -34.59 1.63 -2.97
CA THR A 384 -35.64 0.90 -2.26
C THR A 384 -35.03 0.15 -1.09
N ARG A 385 -35.72 0.11 0.04
CA ARG A 385 -35.39 -0.76 1.17
C ARG A 385 -36.02 -2.14 0.95
N LYS A 386 -35.25 -3.20 1.13
CA LYS A 386 -35.71 -4.60 1.05
C LYS A 386 -36.65 -4.95 2.20
#